data_AF-A0AAV0XWZ5-F1
#
_entry.id   AF-A0AAV0XWZ5-F1
#
_cell.length_a   1.000
_cell.length_b   1.000
_cell.length_c   1.000
_cell.angle_alpha   90.00
_cell.angle_beta   90.00
_cell.angle_gamma   90.00
#
_symmetry.space_group_name_H-M   'P 1'
#
loop_
_entity.id
_entity.type
_entity.pdbx_description
1 polymer ?
#
loop_
_entity_poly.entity_id
_entity_poly.type
_entity_poly.pdbx_seq_one_letter_code
_entity_poly.pdbx_strand_id
1 'polypeptide(L)' 'MLTIDEFGAGCPEVFCISNRIDSIAISQFFKSVKGKMGLIPAKILMSDDAPTYINSWTKIMGKPQHHLICKLAY' A
#
# COMPACT_ATOMS: atom_id res chain seq x y z
N MET A 1 0.01 -6.17 -2.00
CA MET A 1 -0.09 -5.55 -0.66
C MET A 1 0.12 -6.66 0.35
N LEU A 2 1.15 -6.50 1.17
CA LEU A 2 1.52 -7.42 2.23
C LEU A 2 1.07 -6.79 3.55
N THR A 3 0.44 -7.55 4.42
CA THR A 3 0.17 -7.17 5.80
C THR A 3 1.11 -7.92 6.73
N ILE A 4 1.35 -7.37 7.91
CA ILE A 4 2.07 -8.06 8.98
C ILE A 4 1.03 -8.57 9.95
N ASP A 5 1.05 -9.87 10.23
CA ASP A 5 0.17 -10.48 11.23
C ASP A 5 0.65 -10.21 12.67
N GLU A 6 -0.09 -10.74 13.64
CA GLU A 6 0.21 -10.58 15.06
C GLU A 6 1.52 -11.27 15.51
N PHE A 7 2.06 -12.19 14.71
CA PHE A 7 3.32 -12.90 14.94
C PHE A 7 4.50 -12.26 14.21
N GLY A 8 4.27 -11.18 13.47
CA GLY A 8 5.30 -10.49 12.69
C GLY A 8 5.55 -11.13 11.32
N ALA A 9 4.75 -12.11 10.90
CA ALA A 9 4.88 -12.73 9.58
C ALA A 9 4.20 -11.88 8.51
N GLY A 10 4.82 -11.82 7.33
CA GLY A 10 4.25 -11.14 6.17
C GLY A 10 3.25 -12.02 5.44
N CYS A 11 2.00 -11.58 5.32
CA CYS A 11 0.95 -12.27 4.58
C CYS A 11 0.54 -11.49 3.31
N PRO A 12 0.61 -12.09 2.10
CA PRO A 12 0.19 -11.44 0.87
C PRO A 12 -1.34 -11.54 0.67
N GLU A 13 -2.05 -10.45 0.94
CA GLU A 13 -3.52 -10.44 0.90
C GLU A 13 -4.10 -9.97 -0.45
N VAL A 14 -3.37 -9.11 -1.19
CA VAL A 14 -3.89 -8.51 -2.42
C VAL A 14 -2.80 -8.35 -3.47
N PHE A 15 -3.09 -8.72 -4.72
CA PHE A 15 -2.18 -8.58 -5.85
C PHE A 15 -2.63 -7.49 -6.83
N CYS A 16 -1.68 -6.72 -7.34
CA CYS A 16 -1.89 -5.76 -8.42
C CYS A 16 -1.10 -6.23 -9.64
N ILE A 17 -1.79 -6.81 -10.63
CA ILE A 17 -1.19 -7.22 -11.90
C ILE A 17 -1.48 -6.12 -12.92
N SER A 18 -0.42 -5.42 -13.34
CA SER A 18 -0.53 -4.27 -14.23
C SER A 18 0.77 -4.10 -15.03
N ASN A 19 0.66 -3.64 -16.26
CA ASN A 19 1.82 -3.22 -17.07
C ASN A 19 2.23 -1.75 -16.80
N ARG A 20 1.56 -1.09 -15.85
CA ARG A 20 1.78 0.31 -15.46
C ARG A 20 1.90 0.45 -13.94
N ILE A 21 2.79 1.34 -13.51
CA ILE A 21 3.06 1.65 -12.09
C ILE A 21 2.94 3.15 -11.76
N ASP A 22 2.15 3.89 -12.54
CA ASP A 22 1.90 5.31 -12.30
C ASP A 22 0.75 5.56 -11.29
N SER A 23 0.57 6.82 -10.92
CA SER A 23 -0.41 7.23 -9.90
C SER A 23 -1.85 6.91 -10.29
N ILE A 24 -2.18 6.79 -11.58
CA ILE A 24 -3.52 6.40 -12.02
C ILE A 24 -3.72 4.91 -11.75
N ALA A 25 -2.79 4.08 -12.19
CA ALA A 25 -2.85 2.63 -12.02
C ALA A 25 -2.90 2.24 -10.53
N ILE A 26 -1.98 2.78 -9.71
CA ILE A 26 -1.91 2.47 -8.28
C ILE A 26 -3.12 3.03 -7.51
N SER A 27 -3.62 4.22 -7.87
CA SER A 27 -4.86 4.74 -7.26
C SER A 27 -6.06 3.87 -7.60
N GLN A 28 -6.15 3.36 -8.83
CA GLN A 28 -7.24 2.47 -9.23
C GLN A 28 -7.18 1.15 -8.47
N PHE A 29 -5.98 0.59 -8.28
CA PHE A 29 -5.75 -0.56 -7.42
C PHE A 29 -6.28 -0.32 -6.00
N PHE A 30 -5.87 0.77 -5.34
CA PHE A 30 -6.35 1.07 -3.99
C PHE A 30 -7.86 1.37 -3.93
N LYS A 31 -8.45 1.97 -4.97
CA LYS A 31 -9.91 2.14 -5.05
C LYS A 31 -10.63 0.80 -5.08
N SER A 32 -10.13 -0.17 -5.86
CA SER A 32 -10.70 -1.52 -5.90
C SER A 32 -10.62 -2.21 -4.54
N VAL A 33 -9.49 -2.08 -3.83
CA VAL A 33 -9.34 -2.60 -2.46
C VAL A 33 -10.35 -1.94 -1.52
N LYS A 34 -10.45 -0.60 -1.56
CA LYS A 34 -11.41 0.16 -0.74
C LYS A 34 -12.86 -0.23 -1.02
N GLY A 35 -13.21 -0.49 -2.28
CA GLY A 35 -14.55 -0.93 -2.64
C GLY A 35 -14.93 -2.30 -2.09
N LYS A 36 -13.94 -3.16 -1.79
CA LYS A 36 -14.17 -4.51 -1.24
C LYS A 36 -14.02 -4.59 0.28
N MET A 37 -13.04 -3.87 0.84
CA MET A 37 -12.66 -3.98 2.25
C MET A 37 -13.01 -2.73 3.08
N GLY A 38 -13.46 -1.65 2.43
CA GLY A 38 -13.61 -0.35 3.08
C GLY A 38 -12.27 0.35 3.30
N LEU A 39 -12.25 1.29 4.23
CA LEU A 39 -11.02 2.00 4.61
C LEU A 39 -10.16 1.11 5.51
N ILE A 40 -8.90 0.94 5.13
CA ILE A 40 -7.91 0.20 5.92
C ILE A 40 -7.01 1.22 6.62
N PRO A 41 -7.16 1.46 7.93
CA PRO A 41 -6.27 2.36 8.66
C PRO A 41 -4.87 1.75 8.76
N ALA A 42 -3.85 2.50 8.36
CA ALA A 42 -2.46 2.08 8.43
C ALA A 42 -1.69 2.87 9.50
N LYS A 43 -1.25 2.17 10.55
CA LYS A 43 -0.27 2.71 11.51
C LYS A 43 1.09 2.92 10.84
N ILE A 44 1.47 1.96 9.99
CA ILE A 44 2.70 1.99 9.22
C ILE A 44 2.34 1.57 7.80
N LEU A 45 2.69 2.41 6.83
CA LEU A 45 2.73 2.03 5.42
C LEU A 45 4.20 1.93 5.02
N MET A 46 4.59 0.82 4.42
CA MET A 46 5.93 0.66 3.85
C MET A 46 5.81 0.55 2.32
N SER A 47 6.59 1.33 1.58
CA SER A 47 6.66 1.27 0.10
C SER A 47 8.09 1.48 -0.37
N ASP A 48 8.38 1.26 -1.65
CA ASP A 48 9.62 1.77 -2.23
C ASP A 48 9.71 3.30 -2.14
N ASP A 49 10.87 3.84 -2.50
CA ASP A 49 11.12 5.28 -2.57
C ASP A 49 10.54 5.90 -3.86
N ALA A 50 9.26 5.64 -4.11
CA ALA A 50 8.49 6.26 -5.17
C ALA A 50 7.26 6.97 -4.59
N PRO A 51 7.06 8.27 -4.86
CA PRO A 51 5.96 9.04 -4.30
C PRO A 51 4.59 8.52 -4.74
N THR A 52 4.54 7.77 -5.84
CA THR A 52 3.32 7.18 -6.38
C THR A 52 2.54 6.39 -5.33
N TYR A 53 3.19 5.56 -4.53
CA TYR A 53 2.49 4.67 -3.60
C TYR A 53 1.91 5.42 -2.40
N ILE A 54 2.72 6.24 -1.72
CA ILE A 54 2.25 7.00 -0.55
C ILE A 54 1.20 8.03 -0.93
N ASN A 55 1.32 8.69 -2.09
CA ASN A 55 0.36 9.68 -2.55
C ASN A 55 -0.97 9.02 -2.93
N SER A 56 -0.92 7.91 -3.67
CA SER A 56 -2.12 7.15 -4.02
C SER A 56 -2.81 6.54 -2.80
N TRP A 57 -2.04 6.00 -1.85
CA TRP A 57 -2.59 5.51 -0.58
C TRP A 57 -3.28 6.64 0.19
N THR A 58 -2.56 7.74 0.44
CA THR A 58 -3.06 8.89 1.20
C THR A 58 -4.34 9.46 0.59
N LYS A 59 -4.42 9.51 -0.75
CA LYS A 59 -5.61 9.98 -1.46
C LYS A 59 -6.82 9.07 -1.30
N ILE A 60 -6.63 7.75 -1.23
CA ILE A 60 -7.74 6.79 -1.27
C ILE A 60 -8.12 6.25 0.11
N MET A 61 -7.11 5.86 0.90
CA MET A 61 -7.21 5.25 2.22
C MET A 61 -7.06 6.27 3.36
N GLY A 62 -6.46 7.43 3.10
CA GLY A 62 -6.12 8.43 4.11
C GLY A 62 -4.64 8.36 4.53
N LYS A 63 -4.18 9.42 5.23
CA LYS A 63 -2.78 9.56 5.62
C LYS A 63 -2.41 8.47 6.66
N PRO A 64 -1.36 7.66 6.42
CA PRO A 64 -0.86 6.73 7.43
C PRO A 64 -0.17 7.48 8.57
N GLN A 65 -0.07 6.85 9.75
CA GLN A 65 0.63 7.49 10.88
C GLN A 65 2.15 7.59 10.61
N HIS A 66 2.72 6.56 10.00
CA HIS A 66 4.12 6.54 9.56
C HIS A 66 4.23 5.99 8.14
N HIS A 67 5.12 6.59 7.34
CA HIS A 67 5.52 6.06 6.04
C HIS A 67 7.00 5.67 6.11
N LEU A 68 7.30 4.39 5.88
CA LEU A 68 8.64 3.84 5.85
C LEU A 68 9.03 3.49 4.41
N ILE A 69 10.31 3.65 4.10
CA ILE A 69 10.86 3.25 2.81
C ILE A 69 11.40 1.82 2.93
N CYS A 70 10.96 0.94 2.02
CA CYS A 70 11.55 -0.38 1.81
C CYS A 70 13.01 -0.19 1.40
N LYS A 71 13.93 -0.55 2.28
CA LYS A 71 15.34 -0.75 1.94
C LYS A 71 15.64 -2.24 1.97
N LEU A 72 16.35 -2.71 0.95
CA LEU A 72 16.96 -4.03 1.01
C LEU A 72 18.06 -3.97 2.08
N ALA A 73 18.02 -4.90 3.02
CA ALA A 73 19.06 -5.06 4.01
C ALA A 73 20.27 -5.70 3.31
N TYR A 74 21.30 -4.89 3.07
CA TYR A 74 22.64 -5.32 2.69
C TYR A 74 23.61 -4.85 3.76
#